data_AF-A0A7J7JXK7-F1
#
_entry.id   AF-A0A7J7JXK7-F1
#
_cell.length_a   1.000
_cell.length_b   1.000
_cell.length_c   1.000
_cell.angle_alpha   90.00
_cell.angle_beta   90.00
_cell.angle_gamma   90.00
#
_symmetry.space_group_name_H-M   'P 1'
#
loop_
_entity.id
_entity.type
_entity.pdbx_description
1 polymer ?
#
loop_
_entity_poly.entity_id
_entity_poly.type
_entity_poly.pdbx_seq_one_letter_code
_entity_poly.pdbx_strand_id
1 'polypeptide(L)'
;MLLGNGYYALGVIMGLSLMQAGPTPCLINSLEGDEPHLVQLRQGLKSTGVLQLMNKVPHVLKHMTEISAPPALNITRFVALFEVKFSPEGSSKSRTQRKAYSGFVKYLREAWGGRRADGKVTLEKILKFTTGAYTEPFLGFSLKPSIVFVEADDLFPLVKSSTCANILFLPYNMNKNYYADEKTYEKYDISFLNEYFGNM
;
A
#
# COMPACT_ATOMS: atom_id res chain seq x y z
N MET A 1 -22.76 -11.16 29.03
CA MET A 1 -22.12 -12.50 29.01
C MET A 1 -21.39 -12.69 27.68
N LEU A 2 -20.22 -12.05 27.48
CA LEU A 2 -19.44 -12.11 26.22
C LEU A 2 -17.91 -12.08 26.43
N LEU A 3 -17.41 -12.35 27.64
CA LEU A 3 -15.99 -12.12 28.01
C LEU A 3 -15.29 -13.36 28.56
N GLY A 4 -15.67 -14.56 28.12
CA GLY A 4 -14.93 -15.79 28.46
C GLY A 4 -13.70 -16.04 27.57
N ASN A 5 -13.76 -15.63 26.29
CA ASN A 5 -12.77 -15.96 25.24
C ASN A 5 -12.30 -14.74 24.43
N GLY A 6 -12.49 -13.51 24.93
CA GLY A 6 -12.15 -12.30 24.20
C GLY A 6 -10.66 -12.22 23.85
N TYR A 7 -9.79 -12.64 24.78
CA TYR A 7 -8.35 -12.66 24.58
C TYR A 7 -7.89 -13.78 23.64
N TYR A 8 -8.58 -14.92 23.62
CA TYR A 8 -8.33 -15.96 22.62
C TYR A 8 -8.60 -15.43 21.21
N ALA A 9 -9.78 -14.84 20.99
CA ALA A 9 -10.14 -14.25 19.70
C ALA A 9 -9.17 -13.13 19.28
N LEU A 10 -8.77 -12.27 20.24
CA LEU A 10 -7.75 -11.26 20.02
C LEU A 10 -6.41 -11.88 19.58
N GLY A 11 -5.99 -12.99 20.21
CA GLY A 11 -4.77 -13.71 19.85
C GLY A 11 -4.82 -14.29 18.43
N VAL A 12 -5.99 -14.80 18.01
CA VAL A 12 -6.20 -15.26 16.63
C VAL A 12 -6.08 -14.08 15.65
N ILE A 13 -6.77 -12.97 15.92
CA ILE A 13 -6.73 -11.77 15.08
C ILE A 13 -5.30 -11.25 14.96
N MET A 14 -4.58 -11.16 16.10
CA MET A 14 -3.17 -10.75 16.12
C MET A 14 -2.29 -11.67 15.28
N GLY A 15 -2.44 -12.99 15.44
CA GLY A 15 -1.67 -13.96 14.67
C GLY A 15 -1.93 -13.87 13.17
N LEU A 16 -3.19 -13.69 12.76
CA LEU A 16 -3.54 -13.48 11.36
C LEU A 16 -3.00 -12.15 10.82
N SER A 17 -3.11 -11.06 11.58
CA SER A 17 -2.53 -9.76 11.21
C SER A 17 -1.01 -9.86 11.00
N LEU A 18 -0.29 -10.55 11.90
CA LEU A 18 1.14 -10.78 11.78
C LEU A 18 1.51 -11.55 10.50
N MET A 19 0.75 -12.59 10.15
CA MET A 19 1.00 -13.37 8.93
C MET A 19 0.67 -12.60 7.64
N GLN A 20 -0.26 -11.65 7.70
CA GLN A 20 -0.74 -10.89 6.56
C GLN A 20 -0.08 -9.52 6.41
N ALA A 21 0.99 -9.24 7.19
CA ALA A 21 1.60 -7.91 7.27
C ALA A 21 0.60 -6.78 7.59
N GLY A 22 -0.46 -7.12 8.33
CA GLY A 22 -1.42 -6.17 8.87
C GLY A 22 -0.85 -5.37 10.05
N PRO A 23 -1.57 -4.36 10.54
CA PRO A 23 -1.15 -3.59 11.70
C PRO A 23 -1.05 -4.49 12.93
N THR A 24 0.17 -4.64 13.47
CA THR A 24 0.44 -5.46 14.64
C THR A 24 0.20 -4.66 15.92
N PRO A 25 -0.65 -5.13 16.86
CA PRO A 25 -0.79 -4.48 18.16
C PRO A 25 0.50 -4.59 18.99
N CYS A 26 0.89 -3.51 19.67
CA CYS A 26 2.11 -3.41 20.50
C CYS A 26 2.16 -4.35 21.72
N LEU A 27 1.19 -5.26 21.86
CA LEU A 27 0.99 -6.13 23.04
C LEU A 27 1.97 -7.32 23.10
N ILE A 28 2.78 -7.53 22.07
CA ILE A 28 3.62 -8.73 21.97
C ILE A 28 4.76 -8.73 23.01
N ASN A 29 5.23 -7.55 23.41
CA ASN A 29 6.26 -7.41 24.44
C ASN A 29 5.74 -7.75 25.86
N SER A 30 4.45 -8.02 26.01
CA SER A 30 3.79 -8.33 27.29
C SER A 30 3.17 -9.73 27.30
N LEU A 31 3.64 -10.64 26.42
CA LEU A 31 3.16 -12.03 26.39
C LEU A 31 3.76 -12.93 27.48
N GLU A 32 4.56 -12.37 28.38
CA GLU A 32 5.13 -13.06 29.55
C GLU A 32 4.19 -12.94 30.75
N GLY A 33 4.03 -14.02 31.53
CA GLY A 33 3.13 -14.07 32.70
C GLY A 33 2.07 -15.16 32.59
N ASP A 34 1.46 -15.56 33.71
CA ASP A 34 0.49 -16.66 33.78
C ASP A 34 -0.95 -16.20 34.01
N GLU A 35 -1.21 -14.91 33.82
CA GLU A 35 -2.52 -14.31 33.95
C GLU A 35 -3.51 -14.96 32.95
N PRO A 36 -4.78 -15.21 33.34
CA PRO A 36 -5.73 -15.93 32.50
C PRO A 36 -5.91 -15.34 31.09
N HIS A 37 -5.83 -14.02 30.98
CA HIS A 37 -5.95 -13.33 29.70
C HIS A 37 -4.71 -13.52 28.81
N LEU A 38 -3.50 -13.56 29.37
CA LEU A 38 -2.27 -13.85 28.62
C LEU A 38 -2.21 -15.32 28.17
N VAL A 39 -2.69 -16.25 29.01
CA VAL A 39 -2.83 -17.66 28.64
C VAL A 39 -3.77 -17.81 27.43
N GLN A 40 -4.95 -17.19 27.48
CA GLN A 40 -5.89 -17.20 26.35
C GLN A 40 -5.30 -16.55 25.10
N LEU A 41 -4.62 -15.41 25.24
CA LEU A 41 -3.97 -14.70 24.14
C LEU A 41 -2.90 -15.56 23.47
N ARG A 42 -2.02 -16.20 24.25
CA ARG A 42 -1.02 -17.17 23.75
C ARG A 42 -1.69 -18.36 23.07
N GLN A 43 -2.81 -18.85 23.59
CA GLN A 43 -3.53 -19.95 22.96
C GLN A 43 -4.11 -19.57 21.58
N GLY A 44 -4.61 -18.34 21.43
CA GLY A 44 -5.04 -17.81 20.13
C GLY A 44 -3.87 -17.61 19.15
N LEU A 45 -2.74 -17.07 19.62
CA LEU A 45 -1.53 -16.99 18.80
C LEU A 45 -1.03 -18.38 18.38
N LYS A 46 -1.09 -19.36 19.28
CA LYS A 46 -0.70 -20.75 19.03
C LYS A 46 -1.57 -21.41 17.97
N SER A 47 -2.87 -21.12 17.91
CA SER A 47 -3.76 -21.68 16.88
C SER A 47 -3.45 -21.16 15.47
N THR A 48 -2.77 -20.02 15.35
CA THR A 48 -2.30 -19.49 14.06
C THR A 48 -0.89 -19.96 13.67
N GLY A 49 -0.20 -20.71 14.54
CA GLY A 49 1.20 -21.12 14.33
C GLY A 49 2.24 -20.04 14.64
N VAL A 50 1.81 -18.79 14.86
CA VAL A 50 2.69 -17.65 15.11
C VAL A 50 3.49 -17.82 16.40
N LEU A 51 2.86 -18.26 17.50
CA LEU A 51 3.59 -18.48 18.77
C LEU A 51 4.72 -19.51 18.64
N GLN A 52 4.50 -20.57 17.86
CA GLN A 52 5.50 -21.59 17.60
C GLN A 52 6.66 -21.04 16.77
N LEU A 53 6.36 -20.18 15.78
CA LEU A 53 7.37 -19.50 14.97
C LEU A 53 8.19 -18.53 15.81
N MET A 54 7.52 -17.73 16.65
CA MET A 54 8.12 -16.81 17.61
C MET A 54 9.13 -17.52 18.53
N ASN A 55 8.78 -18.70 19.04
CA ASN A 55 9.66 -19.50 19.90
C ASN A 55 10.85 -20.14 19.14
N LYS A 56 10.65 -20.53 17.88
CA LYS A 56 11.72 -21.12 17.05
C LYS A 56 12.69 -20.09 16.50
N VAL A 57 12.21 -18.87 16.28
CA VAL A 57 13.00 -17.79 15.69
C VAL A 57 12.76 -16.50 16.50
N PRO A 58 13.31 -16.37 17.71
CA PRO A 58 13.05 -15.23 18.59
C PRO A 58 13.49 -13.87 18.01
N HIS A 59 14.35 -13.87 16.99
CA HIS A 59 14.67 -12.65 16.23
C HIS A 59 13.52 -12.17 15.34
N VAL A 60 12.63 -13.07 14.88
CA VAL A 60 11.41 -12.70 14.12
C VAL A 60 10.47 -11.92 15.02
N LEU A 61 10.34 -12.30 16.29
CA LEU A 61 9.63 -11.50 17.29
C LEU A 61 10.18 -10.09 17.34
N LYS A 62 11.48 -9.95 17.60
CA LYS A 62 12.14 -8.66 17.69
C LYS A 62 11.93 -7.82 16.42
N HIS A 63 12.04 -8.40 15.23
CA HIS A 63 11.80 -7.67 13.98
C HIS A 63 10.33 -7.39 13.66
N MET A 64 9.39 -8.21 14.13
CA MET A 64 7.94 -7.99 13.95
C MET A 64 7.34 -7.05 15.02
N THR A 65 8.00 -6.92 16.18
CA THR A 65 7.56 -6.09 17.32
C THR A 65 8.34 -4.80 17.48
N GLU A 66 9.57 -4.72 16.97
CA GLU A 66 10.27 -3.47 16.72
C GLU A 66 9.62 -2.80 15.50
N ILE A 67 8.41 -2.29 15.71
CA ILE A 67 7.81 -1.30 14.82
C ILE A 67 8.62 -0.02 15.00
N SER A 68 9.85 0.03 14.46
CA SER A 68 10.31 1.29 13.90
C SER A 68 9.26 1.64 12.86
N ALA A 69 8.52 2.72 13.09
CA ALA A 69 7.58 3.21 12.09
C ALA A 69 8.33 3.19 10.75
N PRO A 70 7.82 2.46 9.73
CA PRO A 70 8.51 2.35 8.47
C PRO A 70 8.85 3.77 8.01
N PRO A 71 10.09 4.01 7.53
CA PRO A 71 10.52 5.37 7.28
C PRO A 71 9.52 6.07 6.37
N ALA A 72 9.19 7.33 6.66
CA ALA A 72 8.16 8.06 5.94
C ALA A 72 8.36 7.94 4.42
N LEU A 73 7.27 7.70 3.69
CA LEU A 73 7.35 7.54 2.25
C LEU A 73 7.70 8.89 1.64
N ASN A 74 8.75 8.91 0.82
CA ASN A 74 9.14 10.08 0.03
C ASN A 74 9.10 9.73 -1.46
N ILE A 75 9.21 10.74 -2.32
CA ILE A 75 9.12 10.57 -3.77
C ILE A 75 10.14 9.56 -4.30
N THR A 76 11.38 9.63 -3.82
CA THR A 76 12.47 8.74 -4.29
C THR A 76 12.15 7.29 -3.95
N ARG A 77 11.71 7.03 -2.71
CA ARG A 77 11.32 5.68 -2.28
C ARG A 77 10.08 5.21 -3.01
N PHE A 78 9.05 6.06 -3.14
CA PHE A 78 7.84 5.73 -3.88
C PHE A 78 8.18 5.29 -5.30
N VAL A 79 8.95 6.08 -6.04
CA VAL A 79 9.33 5.75 -7.42
C VAL A 79 10.14 4.45 -7.48
N ALA A 80 11.02 4.18 -6.51
CA ALA A 80 11.81 2.96 -6.46
C ALA A 80 10.98 1.69 -6.20
N LEU A 81 9.81 1.79 -5.56
CA LEU A 81 8.89 0.67 -5.35
C LEU A 81 8.29 0.15 -6.65
N PHE A 82 8.13 1.02 -7.65
CA PHE A 82 7.40 0.72 -8.88
C PHE A 82 8.32 0.38 -10.05
N GLU A 83 8.03 -0.72 -10.72
CA GLU A 83 8.53 -0.99 -12.07
C GLU A 83 7.63 -0.30 -13.12
N VAL A 84 8.19 0.53 -13.99
CA VAL A 84 7.42 1.24 -15.02
C VAL A 84 7.53 0.50 -16.36
N LYS A 85 6.40 0.03 -16.89
CA LYS A 85 6.33 -0.79 -18.11
C LYS A 85 5.95 0.06 -19.32
N PHE A 86 6.96 0.61 -20.00
CA PHE A 86 6.79 1.37 -21.25
C PHE A 86 6.60 0.46 -22.47
N SER A 87 5.91 0.98 -23.49
CA SER A 87 5.92 0.43 -24.85
C SER A 87 7.34 0.40 -25.44
N PRO A 88 7.59 -0.41 -26.48
CA PRO A 88 8.90 -0.53 -27.13
C PRO A 88 9.57 0.82 -27.39
N GLU A 89 10.87 0.87 -27.10
CA GLU A 89 11.68 2.06 -27.24
C GLU A 89 11.66 2.59 -28.69
N GLY A 90 11.62 3.92 -28.85
CA GLY A 90 11.50 4.57 -30.16
C GLY A 90 10.08 4.68 -30.71
N SER A 91 9.07 4.00 -30.15
CA SER A 91 7.68 4.18 -30.57
C SER A 91 7.11 5.55 -30.16
N SER A 92 6.19 6.09 -30.97
CA SER A 92 5.42 7.29 -30.62
C SER A 92 4.67 7.11 -29.30
N LYS A 93 4.14 5.90 -29.05
CA LYS A 93 3.51 5.51 -27.79
C LYS A 93 4.45 5.64 -26.60
N SER A 94 5.68 5.10 -26.69
CA SER A 94 6.69 5.20 -25.61
C SER A 94 7.01 6.65 -25.26
N ARG A 95 7.14 7.53 -26.26
CA ARG A 95 7.38 8.96 -26.05
C ARG A 95 6.24 9.63 -25.27
N THR A 96 5.00 9.34 -25.64
CA THR A 96 3.82 9.88 -24.98
C THR A 96 3.67 9.35 -23.56
N GLN A 97 3.89 8.04 -23.35
CA GLN A 97 3.88 7.41 -22.03
C GLN A 97 4.93 8.00 -21.09
N ARG A 98 6.14 8.32 -21.59
CA ARG A 98 7.18 9.00 -20.80
C ARG A 98 6.75 10.41 -20.36
N LYS A 99 6.05 11.14 -21.22
CA LYS A 99 5.46 12.44 -20.84
C LYS A 99 4.37 12.27 -19.77
N ALA A 100 3.48 11.29 -19.94
CA ALA A 100 2.45 10.96 -18.95
C ALA A 100 3.06 10.61 -17.59
N TYR A 101 4.08 9.75 -17.58
CA TYR A 101 4.82 9.40 -16.38
C TYR A 101 5.53 10.59 -15.75
N SER A 102 6.18 11.44 -16.55
CA SER A 102 6.81 12.67 -16.04
C SER A 102 5.79 13.59 -15.37
N GLY A 103 4.60 13.74 -15.95
CA GLY A 103 3.49 14.47 -15.35
C GLY A 103 3.00 13.84 -14.05
N PHE A 104 2.89 12.52 -14.00
CA PHE A 104 2.54 11.79 -12.78
C PHE A 104 3.59 11.96 -11.68
N VAL A 105 4.89 11.94 -11.99
CA VAL A 105 5.95 12.20 -10.98
C VAL A 105 5.86 13.63 -10.44
N LYS A 106 5.47 14.62 -11.26
CA LYS A 106 5.19 15.97 -10.77
C LYS A 106 3.97 15.98 -9.85
N TYR A 107 2.89 15.30 -10.21
CA TYR A 107 1.72 15.12 -9.32
C TYR A 107 2.10 14.53 -7.97
N LEU A 108 2.93 13.47 -7.95
CA LEU A 108 3.40 12.85 -6.71
C LEU A 108 4.10 13.87 -5.81
N ARG A 109 4.91 14.78 -6.38
CA ARG A 109 5.59 15.85 -5.61
C ARG A 109 4.61 16.86 -5.03
N GLU A 110 3.54 17.19 -5.75
CA GLU A 110 2.46 18.04 -5.24
C GLU A 110 1.72 17.36 -4.09
N ALA A 111 1.41 16.07 -4.23
CA ALA A 111 0.73 15.28 -3.19
C ALA A 111 1.60 15.14 -1.94
N TRP A 112 2.86 14.79 -2.09
CA TRP A 112 3.82 14.70 -0.99
C TRP A 112 4.03 16.04 -0.28
N GLY A 113 3.97 17.15 -1.02
CA GLY A 113 4.02 18.50 -0.48
C GLY A 113 2.70 19.00 0.14
N GLY A 114 1.66 18.16 0.23
CA GLY A 114 0.36 18.51 0.80
C GLY A 114 -0.50 19.45 -0.07
N ARG A 115 -0.15 19.64 -1.35
CA ARG A 115 -0.80 20.60 -2.26
C ARG A 115 -1.94 19.99 -3.07
N ARG A 116 -2.27 18.72 -2.86
CA ARG A 116 -3.37 18.02 -3.55
C ARG A 116 -4.55 17.77 -2.62
N ALA A 117 -5.74 18.13 -3.08
CA ALA A 117 -7.01 17.97 -2.38
C ALA A 117 -6.95 18.34 -0.88
N ASP A 118 -6.46 19.54 -0.56
CA ASP A 118 -6.29 20.04 0.82
C ASP A 118 -5.46 19.11 1.72
N GLY A 119 -4.42 18.46 1.15
CA GLY A 119 -3.57 17.51 1.86
C GLY A 119 -4.19 16.12 2.06
N LYS A 120 -5.38 15.85 1.49
CA LYS A 120 -6.06 14.57 1.64
C LYS A 120 -5.50 13.46 0.77
N VAL A 121 -4.74 13.79 -0.28
CA VAL A 121 -4.02 12.80 -1.10
C VAL A 121 -2.56 12.77 -0.67
N THR A 122 -2.11 11.62 -0.16
CA THR A 122 -0.74 11.38 0.28
C THR A 122 -0.10 10.23 -0.49
N LEU A 123 1.23 10.07 -0.41
CA LEU A 123 1.92 8.97 -1.08
C LEU A 123 1.45 7.60 -0.55
N GLU A 124 1.12 7.50 0.74
CA GLU A 124 0.60 6.30 1.38
C GLU A 124 -0.78 5.92 0.84
N LYS A 125 -1.64 6.90 0.56
CA LYS A 125 -2.94 6.65 -0.10
C LYS A 125 -2.76 6.16 -1.53
N ILE A 126 -1.82 6.73 -2.28
CA ILE A 126 -1.53 6.29 -3.65
C ILE A 126 -0.94 4.86 -3.64
N LEU A 127 -0.07 4.55 -2.66
CA LEU A 127 0.48 3.21 -2.47
C LEU A 127 -0.63 2.21 -2.12
N LYS A 128 -1.52 2.57 -1.17
CA LYS A 128 -2.66 1.74 -0.80
C LYS A 128 -3.61 1.52 -1.96
N PHE A 129 -3.90 2.57 -2.74
CA PHE A 129 -4.73 2.47 -3.93
C PHE A 129 -4.19 1.40 -4.90
N THR A 130 -2.87 1.26 -4.98
CA THR A 130 -2.24 0.30 -5.91
C THR A 130 -2.01 -1.08 -5.32
N THR A 131 -1.67 -1.18 -4.04
CA THR A 131 -1.15 -2.41 -3.42
C THR A 131 -2.01 -2.94 -2.28
N GLY A 132 -3.02 -2.18 -1.85
CA GLY A 132 -3.79 -2.45 -0.64
C GLY A 132 -3.07 -2.10 0.66
N ALA A 133 -1.77 -1.77 0.64
CA ALA A 133 -0.97 -1.45 1.82
C ALA A 133 -0.57 0.03 1.88
N TYR A 134 -0.59 0.61 3.07
CA TYR A 134 -0.15 2.00 3.30
C TYR A 134 1.38 2.15 3.28
N THR A 135 2.10 1.06 3.51
CA THR A 135 3.56 1.03 3.62
C THR A 135 4.10 -0.21 2.92
N GLU A 136 5.35 -0.15 2.48
CA GLU A 136 6.05 -1.34 1.97
C GLU A 136 6.14 -2.42 3.07
N PRO A 137 5.79 -3.69 2.79
CA PRO A 137 5.98 -4.77 3.73
C PRO A 137 7.46 -4.94 4.10
N PHE A 138 7.75 -5.47 5.29
CA PHE A 138 9.13 -5.63 5.77
C PHE A 138 10.01 -6.46 4.82
N LEU A 139 9.46 -7.50 4.21
CA LEU A 139 10.16 -8.34 3.22
C LEU A 139 10.01 -7.82 1.77
N GLY A 140 9.48 -6.61 1.60
CA GLY A 140 9.06 -6.09 0.31
C GLY A 140 7.78 -6.76 -0.20
N PHE A 141 7.33 -6.31 -1.37
CA PHE A 141 6.17 -6.89 -2.03
C PHE A 141 6.54 -8.18 -2.78
N SER A 142 5.79 -9.26 -2.56
CA SER A 142 5.98 -10.53 -3.29
C SER A 142 5.76 -10.37 -4.79
N LEU A 143 4.78 -9.55 -5.18
CA LEU A 143 4.58 -9.08 -6.55
C LEU A 143 5.07 -7.64 -6.63
N LYS A 144 6.14 -7.40 -7.39
CA LYS A 144 6.70 -6.06 -7.54
C LYS A 144 5.63 -5.10 -8.09
N PRO A 145 5.32 -3.99 -7.38
CA PRO A 145 4.37 -3.02 -7.89
C PRO A 145 4.80 -2.48 -9.25
N SER A 146 3.84 -2.27 -10.14
CA SER A 146 4.15 -1.81 -11.49
C SER A 146 3.18 -0.75 -11.99
N ILE A 147 3.68 0.13 -12.85
CA ILE A 147 2.90 1.13 -13.57
C ILE A 147 2.80 0.71 -15.02
N VAL A 148 1.57 0.52 -15.50
CA VAL A 148 1.23 0.18 -16.88
C VAL A 148 0.42 1.30 -17.49
N PHE A 149 0.61 1.57 -18.78
CA PHE A 149 -0.07 2.66 -19.46
C PHE A 149 -1.31 2.18 -20.20
N VAL A 150 -2.42 2.88 -20.02
CA VAL A 150 -3.69 2.59 -20.72
C VAL A 150 -4.09 3.81 -21.56
N GLU A 151 -4.41 3.57 -22.82
CA GLU A 151 -4.87 4.64 -23.70
C GLU A 151 -6.28 5.07 -23.25
N ALA A 152 -6.46 6.36 -23.02
CA ALA A 152 -7.70 6.91 -22.48
C ALA A 152 -8.26 8.00 -23.41
N ASP A 153 -9.57 7.95 -23.62
CA ASP A 153 -10.31 8.99 -24.33
C ASP A 153 -10.37 10.28 -23.51
N ASP A 154 -10.56 11.39 -24.20
CA ASP A 154 -10.39 12.75 -23.68
C ASP A 154 -11.27 13.11 -22.47
N LEU A 155 -12.35 12.36 -22.28
CA LEU A 155 -13.37 12.64 -21.28
C LEU A 155 -12.90 12.24 -19.87
N PHE A 156 -12.22 11.10 -19.68
CA PHE A 156 -11.94 10.54 -18.34
C PHE A 156 -10.62 9.74 -18.24
N PRO A 157 -9.44 10.40 -18.16
CA PRO A 157 -8.19 9.77 -17.76
C PRO A 157 -8.19 9.53 -16.23
N LEU A 158 -9.05 8.65 -15.74
CA LEU A 158 -9.00 8.18 -14.36
C LEU A 158 -7.89 7.15 -14.20
N VAL A 159 -7.20 7.21 -13.07
CA VAL A 159 -6.22 6.19 -12.69
C VAL A 159 -6.98 5.00 -12.17
N LYS A 160 -6.58 3.80 -12.59
CA LYS A 160 -7.16 2.54 -12.09
C LYS A 160 -6.07 1.72 -11.43
N SER A 161 -6.46 0.74 -10.64
CA SER A 161 -5.52 -0.21 -10.07
C SER A 161 -6.05 -1.64 -10.05
N SER A 162 -5.13 -2.59 -9.97
CA SER A 162 -5.40 -3.96 -9.56
C SER A 162 -4.54 -4.25 -8.34
N THR A 163 -5.16 -4.21 -7.15
CA THR A 163 -4.46 -4.47 -5.89
C THR A 163 -3.95 -5.90 -5.78
N CYS A 164 -4.68 -6.88 -6.34
CA CYS A 164 -4.24 -8.27 -6.37
C CYS A 164 -2.96 -8.48 -7.20
N ALA A 165 -2.72 -7.62 -8.19
CA ALA A 165 -1.54 -7.70 -9.06
C ALA A 165 -0.52 -6.58 -8.79
N ASN A 166 -0.76 -5.70 -7.82
CA ASN A 166 0.01 -4.48 -7.55
C ASN A 166 0.23 -3.61 -8.80
N ILE A 167 -0.79 -3.45 -9.65
CA ILE A 167 -0.68 -2.68 -10.90
C ILE A 167 -1.43 -1.35 -10.78
N LEU A 168 -0.74 -0.24 -11.09
CA LEU A 168 -1.33 1.07 -11.36
C LEU A 168 -1.49 1.23 -12.88
N PHE A 169 -2.70 1.47 -13.34
CA PHE A 169 -2.99 1.78 -14.73
C PHE A 169 -3.01 3.30 -14.90
N LEU A 170 -1.92 3.84 -15.43
CA LEU A 170 -1.75 5.27 -15.67
C LEU A 170 -2.30 5.63 -17.06
N PRO A 171 -3.29 6.52 -17.16
CA PRO A 171 -3.85 6.91 -18.45
C PRO A 171 -2.86 7.76 -19.26
N TYR A 172 -2.84 7.56 -20.57
CA TYR A 172 -2.17 8.43 -21.52
C TYR A 172 -3.04 8.64 -22.77
N ASN A 173 -2.78 9.70 -23.53
CA ASN A 173 -3.53 10.00 -24.73
C ASN A 173 -2.60 10.50 -25.84
N MET A 174 -2.60 9.80 -26.97
CA MET A 174 -1.69 10.08 -28.09
C MET A 174 -1.85 11.48 -28.68
N ASN A 175 -3.03 12.08 -28.53
CA ASN A 175 -3.40 13.38 -29.10
C ASN A 175 -3.22 14.54 -28.10
N LYS A 176 -2.94 14.25 -26.82
CA LYS A 176 -2.73 15.28 -25.79
C LYS A 176 -1.28 15.38 -25.35
N ASN A 177 -0.84 16.62 -25.13
CA ASN A 177 0.52 16.97 -24.70
C ASN A 177 0.61 17.49 -23.25
N TYR A 178 -0.51 17.61 -22.53
CA TYR A 178 -0.54 18.15 -21.17
C TYR A 178 -0.91 17.03 -20.19
N TYR A 179 0.08 16.61 -19.39
CA TYR A 179 -0.02 15.55 -18.37
C TYR A 179 0.23 16.05 -16.94
N ALA A 180 0.50 17.35 -16.82
CA ALA A 180 0.90 18.02 -15.58
C ALA A 180 0.08 19.29 -15.35
N ASP A 181 -1.15 19.32 -15.89
CA ASP A 181 -2.10 20.41 -15.71
C ASP A 181 -3.09 20.08 -14.58
N GLU A 182 -3.71 21.13 -14.05
CA GLU A 182 -4.60 21.01 -12.89
C GLU A 182 -5.80 20.10 -13.15
N LYS A 183 -6.38 20.11 -14.36
CA LYS A 183 -7.52 19.24 -14.68
C LYS A 183 -7.13 17.76 -14.69
N THR A 184 -5.91 17.44 -15.11
CA THR A 184 -5.38 16.09 -15.00
C THR A 184 -5.18 15.70 -13.53
N TYR A 185 -4.65 16.61 -12.71
CA TYR A 185 -4.43 16.34 -11.29
C TYR A 185 -5.73 16.20 -10.49
N GLU A 186 -6.77 16.98 -10.78
CA GLU A 186 -8.11 16.82 -10.20
C GLU A 186 -8.68 15.41 -10.45
N LYS A 187 -8.45 14.85 -11.64
CA LYS A 187 -8.88 13.47 -11.97
C LYS A 187 -8.08 12.41 -11.21
N TYR A 188 -6.80 12.67 -10.96
CA TYR A 188 -5.99 11.84 -10.09
C TYR A 188 -6.48 11.92 -8.65
N ASP A 189 -6.81 13.12 -8.16
CA ASP A 189 -7.37 13.31 -6.81
C ASP A 189 -8.67 12.50 -6.64
N ILE A 190 -9.59 12.57 -7.61
CA ILE A 190 -10.82 11.76 -7.62
C ILE A 190 -10.50 10.26 -7.53
N SER A 191 -9.51 9.80 -8.29
CA SER A 191 -9.11 8.39 -8.30
C SER A 191 -8.54 7.94 -6.95
N PHE A 192 -7.63 8.72 -6.37
CA PHE A 192 -6.92 8.36 -5.12
C PHE A 192 -7.70 8.65 -3.84
N LEU A 193 -8.74 9.47 -3.91
CA LEU A 193 -9.70 9.67 -2.82
C LEU A 193 -10.85 8.67 -2.84
N ASN A 194 -11.03 7.92 -3.93
CA ASN A 194 -12.05 6.89 -3.96
C ASN A 194 -11.58 5.66 -3.16
N GLU A 195 -12.09 5.53 -1.94
CA GLU A 195 -11.77 4.42 -1.02
C GLU A 195 -12.65 3.17 -1.26
N TYR A 196 -13.60 3.22 -2.19
CA TYR A 196 -14.51 2.10 -2.48
C TYR A 196 -14.04 1.26 -3.68
N PHE A 197 -13.85 -0.05 -3.46
CA PHE A 197 -13.62 -1.01 -4.52
C PHE A 197 -14.92 -1.29 -5.28
N GLY A 198 -15.11 -0.65 -6.43
CA GLY A 198 -16.22 -0.93 -7.35
C GLY A 198 -17.21 0.22 -7.50
N ASN A 199 -17.44 0.59 -8.76
CA ASN A 199 -18.32 1.63 -9.31
C ASN A 199 -17.85 3.08 -9.16
N MET A 200 -17.26 3.59 -10.24
CA MET A 200 -17.71 4.85 -10.85
C MET A 200 -18.46 4.51 -12.13
#